data_AF-A0A939GME7-F1
#
_entry.id   AF-A0A939GME7-F1
#
_cell.length_a   1.000
_cell.length_b   1.000
_cell.length_c   1.000
_cell.angle_alpha   90.00
_cell.angle_beta   90.00
_cell.angle_gamma   90.00
#
_symmetry.space_group_name_H-M   'P 1'
#
loop_
_entity.id
_entity.type
_entity.pdbx_description
1 polymer ?
#
loop_
_entity_poly.entity_id
_entity_poly.type
_entity_poly.pdbx_seq_one_letter_code
_entity_poly.pdbx_strand_id
1 'polypeptide(L)'
;MTNQEYLTIKEAAQLYGRSEQTIRRLVKQHVLTSHVRSEDSPKGKAYQVSSTLLQQEYEVPTVATLPALVVSDSLQQENQQLRKDVAERDRTIQQLQNRLFEQGDIMNAMANQMTNQLTSQKMGHIEELLIQQNAQIGDLQQRLPAPGTDEAVPDRRSLWRRLFGR
;
A
#
# COMPACT_ATOMS: atom_id res chain seq x y z
N MET A 1 44.90 -38.74 30.35
CA MET A 1 43.86 -39.01 29.33
C MET A 1 44.57 -39.52 28.10
N THR A 2 44.26 -40.72 27.66
CA THR A 2 44.93 -41.39 26.54
C THR A 2 44.57 -40.69 25.24
N ASN A 3 45.55 -40.01 24.62
CA ASN A 3 45.46 -39.47 23.25
C ASN A 3 45.38 -40.63 22.25
N GLN A 4 44.24 -41.32 22.22
CA GLN A 4 43.92 -42.23 21.12
C GLN A 4 43.48 -41.38 19.93
N GLU A 5 44.36 -41.28 18.94
CA GLU A 5 44.13 -40.52 17.70
C GLU A 5 42.93 -41.07 16.90
N TYR A 6 42.64 -42.37 17.06
CA TYR A 6 41.50 -43.07 16.46
C TYR A 6 40.73 -43.84 17.52
N LEU A 7 39.40 -43.73 17.44
CA LEU A 7 38.45 -44.34 18.36
C LEU A 7 37.60 -45.35 17.61
N THR A 8 37.29 -46.48 18.24
CA THR A 8 36.31 -47.42 17.68
C THR A 8 34.92 -46.78 17.67
N ILE A 9 34.01 -47.27 16.82
CA ILE A 9 32.62 -46.79 16.75
C ILE A 9 31.95 -46.79 18.14
N LYS A 10 32.26 -47.78 18.98
CA LYS A 10 31.71 -47.92 20.32
C LYS A 10 32.25 -46.88 21.29
N GLU A 11 33.56 -46.69 21.29
CA GLU A 11 34.22 -45.69 22.15
C GLU A 11 33.80 -44.28 21.76
N ALA A 12 33.75 -43.98 20.46
CA ALA A 12 33.27 -42.70 19.95
C ALA A 12 31.80 -42.44 20.33
N ALA A 13 30.93 -43.45 20.24
CA ALA A 13 29.53 -43.34 20.65
C ALA A 13 29.41 -43.00 22.14
N GLN A 14 30.20 -43.68 22.99
CA GLN A 14 30.20 -43.45 24.43
C GLN A 14 30.77 -42.07 24.81
N LEU A 15 31.88 -41.66 24.18
CA LEU A 15 32.58 -40.40 24.50
C LEU A 15 31.78 -39.16 24.10
N TYR A 16 31.11 -39.20 22.93
CA TYR A 16 30.35 -38.06 22.41
C TYR A 16 28.84 -38.13 22.69
N GLY A 17 28.39 -39.13 23.47
CA GLY A 17 26.99 -39.31 23.84
C GLY A 17 26.07 -39.52 22.63
N ARG A 18 26.54 -40.23 21.61
CA ARG A 18 25.79 -40.51 20.35
C ARG A 18 25.53 -42.00 20.20
N SER A 19 24.56 -42.37 19.35
CA SER A 19 24.32 -43.77 19.04
C SER A 19 25.42 -44.34 18.13
N GLU A 20 25.72 -45.64 18.28
CA GLU A 20 26.67 -46.34 17.40
C GLU A 20 26.26 -46.24 15.92
N GLN A 21 24.95 -46.14 15.63
CA GLN A 21 24.44 -45.98 14.27
C GLN A 21 24.82 -44.63 13.66
N THR A 22 24.78 -43.56 14.45
CA THR A 22 25.18 -42.22 14.02
C THR A 22 26.66 -42.18 13.70
N ILE A 23 27.50 -42.73 14.58
CA ILE A 23 28.95 -42.83 14.33
C ILE A 23 29.24 -43.73 13.12
N ARG A 24 28.52 -44.85 12.95
CA ARG A 24 28.65 -45.72 11.77
C ARG A 24 28.28 -45.00 10.46
N ARG A 25 27.28 -44.12 10.49
CA ARG A 25 26.90 -43.29 9.33
C ARG A 25 28.02 -42.30 8.99
N LEU A 26 28.59 -41.64 10.00
CA LEU A 26 29.71 -40.72 9.83
C LEU A 26 30.94 -41.44 9.24
N VAL A 27 31.28 -42.60 9.78
CA VAL A 27 32.34 -43.46 9.24
C VAL A 27 32.09 -43.78 7.77
N LYS A 28 30.85 -44.16 7.40
CA LYS A 28 30.49 -44.44 6.00
C LYS A 28 30.66 -43.23 5.07
N GLN A 29 30.41 -42.02 5.55
CA GLN A 29 30.57 -40.80 4.76
C GLN A 29 32.05 -40.46 4.52
N HIS A 30 32.93 -40.83 5.45
CA HIS A 30 34.34 -40.48 5.43
C HIS A 30 35.28 -41.69 5.19
N VAL A 31 34.78 -42.83 4.68
CA VAL A 31 35.59 -44.05 4.46
C VAL A 31 36.80 -43.81 3.56
N LEU A 32 36.69 -42.87 2.60
CA LEU A 32 37.75 -42.57 1.63
C LEU A 32 38.73 -41.49 2.11
N THR A 33 38.56 -40.96 3.33
CA THR A 33 39.43 -39.91 3.86
C THR A 33 40.41 -40.48 4.89
N SER A 34 41.45 -39.71 5.21
CA SER A 34 42.42 -40.06 6.26
C SER A 34 41.82 -40.13 7.67
N HIS A 35 40.56 -39.73 7.83
CA HIS A 35 39.84 -39.69 9.11
C HIS A 35 39.22 -41.03 9.51
N VAL A 36 39.20 -42.02 8.62
CA VAL A 36 38.68 -43.36 8.91
C VAL A 36 39.76 -44.39 8.62
N ARG A 37 39.99 -45.29 9.58
CA ARG A 37 40.87 -46.45 9.41
C ARG A 37 40.04 -47.73 9.47
N SER A 38 40.38 -48.70 8.62
CA SER A 38 39.83 -50.05 8.71
C SER A 38 40.91 -51.02 9.15
N GLU A 39 40.61 -51.84 10.14
CA GLU A 39 41.46 -52.92 10.65
C GLU A 39 40.76 -54.26 10.42
N ASP A 40 41.49 -55.29 10.00
CA ASP A 40 40.92 -56.61 9.78
C ASP A 40 40.70 -57.30 11.14
N SER A 41 39.43 -57.56 11.46
CA SER A 41 39.02 -58.28 12.66
C SER A 41 38.46 -59.66 12.26
N PRO A 42 38.51 -60.67 13.15
CA PRO A 42 37.93 -62.00 12.90
C PRO A 42 36.42 -61.98 12.54
N LYS A 43 35.73 -60.85 12.72
CA LYS A 43 34.32 -60.64 12.35
C LYS A 43 34.13 -59.76 11.10
N GLY A 44 35.20 -59.45 10.37
CA GLY A 44 35.23 -58.53 9.23
C GLY A 44 35.93 -57.21 9.54
N LYS A 45 35.88 -56.24 8.62
CA LYS A 45 36.55 -54.94 8.78
C LYS A 45 35.98 -54.16 9.97
N ALA A 46 36.81 -53.91 10.97
CA ALA A 46 36.53 -53.01 12.08
C ALA A 46 36.93 -51.59 11.67
N TYR A 47 36.02 -50.63 11.80
CA TYR A 47 36.28 -49.24 11.45
C TYR A 47 36.56 -48.41 12.71
N GLN A 48 37.57 -47.57 12.63
CA GLN A 48 37.95 -46.59 13.63
C GLN A 48 37.86 -45.19 13.01
N VAL A 49 37.45 -44.21 13.80
CA VAL A 49 37.25 -42.83 13.38
C VAL A 49 38.22 -41.92 14.14
N SER A 50 38.83 -40.97 13.44
CA SER A 50 39.77 -40.02 14.06
C SER A 50 39.05 -39.14 15.06
N SER A 51 39.68 -38.89 16.22
CA SER A 51 39.17 -37.95 17.21
C SER A 51 38.96 -36.55 16.64
N THR A 52 39.82 -36.10 15.74
CA THR A 52 39.71 -34.78 15.07
C THR A 52 38.41 -34.61 14.27
N LEU A 53 37.98 -35.64 13.53
CA LEU A 53 36.70 -35.63 12.81
C LEU A 53 35.52 -35.57 13.78
N LEU A 54 35.59 -36.34 14.88
CA LEU A 54 34.52 -36.33 15.89
C LEU A 54 34.42 -34.99 16.61
N GLN A 55 35.56 -34.33 16.86
CA GLN A 55 35.60 -32.98 17.40
C GLN A 55 34.96 -32.00 16.42
N GLN A 56 35.32 -32.02 15.15
CA GLN A 56 34.71 -31.12 14.15
C GLN A 56 33.19 -31.29 14.02
N GLU A 57 32.70 -32.52 14.08
CA GLU A 57 31.26 -32.83 13.90
C GLU A 57 30.42 -32.68 15.17
N TYR A 58 31.01 -32.94 16.34
CA TYR A 58 30.27 -33.06 17.60
C TYR A 58 30.76 -32.15 18.73
N GLU A 59 32.01 -31.66 18.69
CA GLU A 59 32.34 -30.47 19.48
C GLU A 59 31.76 -29.27 18.74
N VAL A 60 30.58 -28.87 19.22
CA VAL A 60 30.01 -27.56 18.91
C VAL A 60 31.14 -26.54 19.13
N PRO A 61 31.48 -25.69 18.16
CA PRO A 61 32.36 -24.57 18.44
C PRO A 61 31.70 -23.85 19.61
N THR A 62 32.37 -23.85 20.76
CA THR A 62 32.00 -23.03 21.91
C THR A 62 31.68 -21.67 21.33
N VAL A 63 30.39 -21.33 21.37
CA VAL A 63 29.75 -20.21 20.67
C VAL A 63 30.80 -19.18 20.35
N ALA A 64 31.26 -19.15 19.08
CA ALA A 64 32.07 -18.04 18.60
C ALA A 64 31.25 -16.82 19.01
N THR A 65 31.75 -16.13 20.03
CA THR A 65 31.07 -14.97 20.59
C THR A 65 31.09 -14.01 19.42
N LEU A 66 29.99 -13.94 18.69
CA LEU A 66 29.85 -13.01 17.58
C LEU A 66 30.30 -11.68 18.16
N PRO A 67 31.33 -11.02 17.61
CA PRO A 67 31.78 -9.76 18.16
C PRO A 67 30.54 -8.89 18.23
N ALA A 68 30.20 -8.44 19.44
CA ALA A 68 29.06 -7.56 19.66
C ALA A 68 29.16 -6.46 18.59
N LEU A 69 28.09 -6.28 17.82
CA LEU A 69 28.09 -5.37 16.67
C LEU A 69 28.43 -3.98 17.20
N VAL A 70 29.70 -3.59 17.14
CA VAL A 70 30.17 -2.28 17.57
C VAL A 70 29.70 -1.33 16.48
N VAL A 71 28.47 -0.83 16.64
CA VAL A 71 27.96 0.24 15.81
C VAL A 71 28.88 1.42 16.04
N SER A 72 29.70 1.73 15.04
CA SER A 72 30.63 2.85 15.09
C SER A 72 29.86 4.13 15.43
N ASP A 73 30.43 4.97 16.29
CA ASP A 73 29.81 6.23 16.73
C ASP A 73 29.38 7.10 15.53
N SER A 74 30.10 7.00 14.40
CA SER A 74 29.75 7.66 13.14
C SER A 74 28.40 7.20 12.58
N LEU A 75 28.09 5.90 12.61
CA LEU A 75 26.80 5.37 12.14
C LEU A 75 25.64 5.75 13.07
N GLN A 76 25.92 5.91 14.37
CA GLN A 76 24.92 6.40 15.31
C GLN A 76 24.62 7.89 15.09
N GLN A 77 25.65 8.70 14.86
CA GLN A 77 25.49 10.12 14.53
C GLN A 77 24.75 10.32 13.21
N GLU A 78 25.10 9.55 12.18
CA GLU A 78 24.40 9.57 10.89
C GLU A 78 22.92 9.17 11.05
N ASN A 79 22.62 8.10 11.80
CA ASN A 79 21.24 7.73 12.10
C ASN A 79 20.46 8.82 12.83
N GLN A 80 21.10 9.49 13.79
CA GLN A 80 20.47 10.61 14.50
C GLN A 80 20.19 11.78 13.56
N GLN A 81 21.11 12.09 12.64
CA GLN A 81 20.91 13.13 11.65
C GLN A 81 19.78 12.77 10.68
N LEU A 82 19.78 11.56 10.13
CA LEU A 82 18.71 11.09 9.25
C LEU A 82 17.33 11.14 9.92
N ARG A 83 17.24 10.80 11.22
CA ARG A 83 16.00 10.92 11.99
C ARG A 83 15.53 12.37 12.12
N LYS A 84 16.45 13.32 12.29
CA LYS A 84 16.11 14.76 12.32
C LYS A 84 15.60 15.22 10.96
N ASP A 85 16.30 14.87 9.89
CA ASP A 85 15.93 15.25 8.53
C ASP A 85 14.55 14.69 8.13
N VAL A 86 14.24 13.46 8.55
CA VAL A 86 12.90 12.87 8.35
C VAL A 86 11.84 13.64 9.13
N ALA A 87 12.08 13.97 10.40
CA ALA A 87 11.13 14.73 11.19
C ALA A 87 10.88 16.15 10.63
N GLU A 88 11.90 16.79 10.05
CA GLU A 88 11.75 18.08 9.37
C GLU A 88 10.94 17.96 8.08
N ARG A 89 11.18 16.90 7.29
CA ARG A 89 10.38 16.60 6.11
C ARG A 89 8.92 16.33 6.45
N ASP A 90 8.65 15.55 7.48
CA ASP A 90 7.28 15.27 7.93
C ASP A 90 6.54 16.55 8.34
N ARG A 91 7.21 17.45 9.06
CA ARG A 91 6.63 18.78 9.38
C ARG A 91 6.31 19.58 8.12
N THR A 92 7.22 19.56 7.14
CA THR A 92 7.02 20.27 5.87
C THR A 92 5.84 19.70 5.09
N ILE A 93 5.70 18.37 5.07
CA ILE A 93 4.57 17.68 4.44
C ILE A 93 3.26 18.08 5.12
N GLN A 94 3.20 18.08 6.45
CA GLN A 94 2.00 18.50 7.19
C GLN A 94 1.63 19.96 6.90
N GLN A 95 2.62 20.86 6.83
CA GLN A 95 2.36 22.26 6.47
C GLN A 95 1.80 22.40 5.05
N LEU A 96 2.34 21.65 4.09
CA LEU A 96 1.85 21.65 2.71
C LEU A 96 0.44 21.05 2.60
N GLN A 97 0.17 19.97 3.32
CA GLN A 97 -1.17 19.36 3.38
C GLN A 97 -2.21 20.33 3.94
N ASN A 98 -1.89 21.04 5.02
CA ASN A 98 -2.80 22.04 5.59
C ASN A 98 -3.08 23.17 4.59
N ARG A 99 -2.04 23.68 3.90
CA ARG A 99 -2.22 24.69 2.84
C ARG A 99 -3.08 24.19 1.68
N LEU A 100 -2.92 22.95 1.26
CA LEU A 100 -3.74 22.35 0.20
C LEU A 100 -5.20 22.20 0.63
N PHE A 101 -5.44 21.86 1.90
CA PHE A 101 -6.80 21.79 2.44
C PHE A 101 -7.46 23.17 2.45
N GLU A 102 -6.77 24.19 2.98
CA GLU A 102 -7.25 25.58 2.96
C GLU A 102 -7.52 26.07 1.53
N GLN A 103 -6.65 25.74 0.58
CA GLN A 103 -6.85 26.08 -0.83
C GLN A 103 -8.07 25.37 -1.42
N GLY A 104 -8.31 24.10 -1.05
CA GLY A 104 -9.49 23.34 -1.45
C GLY A 104 -10.78 23.99 -0.94
N ASP A 105 -10.79 24.43 0.32
CA ASP A 105 -11.92 25.14 0.91
C ASP A 105 -12.19 26.47 0.21
N ILE A 106 -11.14 27.25 -0.09
CA ILE A 106 -11.25 28.51 -0.86
C ILE A 106 -11.82 28.26 -2.26
N MET A 107 -11.34 27.23 -2.96
CA MET A 107 -11.87 26.86 -4.28
C MET A 107 -13.34 26.46 -4.22
N ASN A 108 -13.73 25.68 -3.22
CA ASN A 108 -15.12 25.25 -3.06
C ASN A 108 -16.03 26.45 -2.72
N ALA A 109 -15.59 27.33 -1.82
CA ALA A 109 -16.29 28.57 -1.51
C ALA A 109 -16.45 29.45 -2.77
N MET A 110 -15.39 29.59 -3.58
CA MET A 110 -15.43 30.35 -4.83
C MET A 110 -16.38 29.73 -5.86
N ALA A 111 -16.36 28.41 -6.02
CA ALA A 111 -17.26 27.70 -6.93
C ALA A 111 -18.73 27.88 -6.51
N ASN A 112 -19.03 27.77 -5.22
CA ASN A 112 -20.37 28.02 -4.68
C ASN A 112 -20.78 29.48 -4.88
N GLN A 113 -19.88 30.44 -4.65
CA GLN A 113 -20.14 31.84 -4.89
C GLN A 113 -20.45 32.13 -6.37
N MET A 114 -19.65 31.61 -7.31
CA MET A 114 -19.90 31.76 -8.74
C MET A 114 -21.23 31.13 -9.15
N THR A 115 -21.56 29.95 -8.62
CA THR A 115 -22.83 29.28 -8.89
C THR A 115 -24.01 30.10 -8.38
N ASN A 116 -23.90 30.66 -7.16
CA ASN A 116 -24.92 31.52 -6.58
C ASN A 116 -25.08 32.82 -7.38
N GLN A 117 -23.99 33.44 -7.83
CA GLN A 117 -24.03 34.63 -8.67
C GLN A 117 -24.71 34.35 -10.01
N LEU A 118 -24.33 33.28 -10.70
CA LEU A 118 -24.96 32.89 -11.98
C LEU A 118 -26.44 32.55 -11.80
N THR A 119 -26.80 31.87 -10.72
CA THR A 119 -28.18 31.52 -10.40
C THR A 119 -28.99 32.78 -10.11
N SER A 120 -28.44 33.71 -9.31
CA SER A 120 -29.08 35.00 -9.01
C SER A 120 -29.27 35.85 -10.27
N GLN A 121 -28.27 35.93 -11.15
CA GLN A 121 -28.40 36.65 -12.42
C GLN A 121 -29.46 36.05 -13.33
N LYS A 122 -29.47 34.71 -13.48
CA LYS A 122 -30.50 34.01 -14.27
C LYS A 122 -31.89 34.21 -13.67
N MET A 123 -32.01 34.17 -12.35
CA MET A 123 -33.28 34.39 -11.66
C MET A 123 -33.79 35.82 -11.91
N GLY A 124 -32.93 36.83 -11.76
CA GLY A 124 -33.30 38.22 -12.07
C GLY A 124 -33.74 38.42 -13.52
N HIS A 125 -33.07 37.76 -14.47
CA HIS A 125 -33.49 37.79 -15.87
C HIS A 125 -34.85 37.11 -16.10
N ILE A 126 -35.12 35.98 -15.43
CA ILE A 126 -36.42 35.31 -15.47
C ILE A 126 -37.51 36.21 -14.87
N GLU A 127 -37.24 36.88 -13.75
CA GLU A 127 -38.17 37.82 -13.11
C GLU A 127 -38.52 38.98 -14.06
N GLU A 128 -37.52 39.55 -14.74
CA GLU A 128 -37.75 40.60 -15.74
C GLU A 128 -38.62 40.12 -16.90
N LEU A 129 -38.34 38.94 -17.44
CA LEU A 129 -39.16 38.33 -18.51
C LEU A 129 -40.60 38.09 -18.05
N LEU A 130 -40.81 37.65 -16.81
CA LEU A 130 -42.14 37.47 -16.25
C LEU A 130 -42.89 38.79 -16.10
N ILE A 131 -42.22 39.87 -15.69
CA ILE A 131 -42.82 41.21 -15.63
C ILE A 131 -43.22 41.68 -17.03
N GLN A 132 -42.33 41.53 -18.02
CA GLN A 132 -42.62 41.90 -19.41
C GLN A 132 -43.79 41.09 -19.98
N GLN A 133 -43.84 39.78 -19.74
CA GLN A 133 -44.96 38.93 -20.16
C GLN A 133 -46.27 39.35 -19.48
N ASN A 134 -46.24 39.63 -18.17
CA ASN A 134 -47.43 40.10 -17.45
C ASN A 134 -47.95 41.45 -18.00
N ALA A 135 -47.05 42.38 -18.33
CA ALA A 135 -47.42 43.65 -18.96
C ALA A 135 -48.09 43.42 -20.33
N GLN A 136 -47.50 42.57 -21.17
CA GLN A 136 -48.09 42.21 -22.47
C GLN A 136 -49.47 41.55 -22.32
N ILE A 137 -49.64 40.66 -21.34
CA ILE A 137 -50.95 40.06 -21.05
C ILE A 137 -51.95 41.13 -20.61
N GLY A 138 -51.54 42.08 -19.77
CA GLY A 138 -52.37 43.21 -19.36
C GLY A 138 -52.84 44.05 -20.56
N ASP A 139 -51.92 44.39 -21.48
CA ASP A 139 -52.24 45.11 -22.71
C ASP A 139 -53.20 44.31 -23.61
N LEU A 140 -52.98 43.00 -23.73
CA LEU A 140 -53.87 42.12 -24.47
C LEU A 140 -55.25 42.02 -23.83
N GLN A 141 -55.34 42.00 -22.50
CA GLN A 141 -56.62 42.03 -21.77
C GLN A 141 -57.36 43.35 -21.96
N GLN A 142 -56.66 44.48 -22.02
CA GLN A 142 -57.30 45.78 -22.33
C GLN A 142 -57.79 45.87 -23.77
N ARG A 143 -57.11 45.18 -24.70
CA ARG A 143 -57.50 45.10 -26.11
C ARG A 143 -58.57 44.04 -26.38
N LEU A 144 -58.77 43.10 -25.45
CA LEU A 144 -59.87 42.17 -25.52
C LEU A 144 -61.17 42.95 -25.24
N PRO A 145 -62.19 42.80 -26.10
CA PRO A 145 -63.49 43.41 -25.85
C PRO A 145 -64.03 42.90 -24.52
N ALA A 146 -64.66 43.78 -23.74
CA ALA A 146 -65.28 43.40 -22.47
C ALA A 146 -66.16 42.16 -22.69
N PRO A 147 -66.03 41.11 -21.86
CA PRO A 147 -66.87 39.91 -22.00
C PRO A 147 -68.33 40.33 -21.76
N GLY A 148 -69.07 40.54 -22.86
CA GLY A 148 -70.43 41.07 -22.84
C GLY A 148 -70.76 42.14 -23.88
N THR A 149 -69.80 42.59 -24.71
CA THR A 149 -70.12 43.40 -25.89
C THR A 149 -70.47 42.51 -27.08
N ASP A 150 -71.75 42.20 -27.20
CA ASP A 150 -72.38 41.67 -28.40
C ASP A 150 -72.20 42.66 -29.56
N GLU A 151 -71.17 42.46 -30.39
CA GLU A 151 -71.16 43.01 -31.74
C GLU A 151 -70.96 41.90 -32.77
N ALA A 152 -71.79 41.97 -33.80
CA ALA A 152 -72.08 40.93 -34.78
C ALA A 152 -70.82 40.30 -35.39
N VAL A 153 -70.76 38.97 -35.32
CA VAL A 153 -69.70 38.12 -35.87
C VAL A 153 -69.55 38.36 -37.39
N PRO A 154 -68.42 38.91 -37.89
CA PRO A 154 -68.05 38.71 -39.27
C PRO A 154 -67.39 37.34 -39.38
N ASP A 155 -67.88 36.57 -40.33
CA ASP A 155 -67.63 35.15 -40.58
C ASP A 155 -66.15 34.73 -40.42
N ARG A 156 -65.79 34.25 -39.22
CA ARG A 156 -64.46 33.70 -38.90
C ARG A 156 -64.07 32.57 -39.86
N ARG A 157 -65.04 31.83 -40.44
CA ARG A 157 -64.75 30.74 -41.39
C ARG A 157 -64.13 31.25 -42.69
N SER A 158 -64.41 32.50 -43.09
CA SER A 158 -63.86 33.10 -44.32
C SER A 158 -62.36 33.41 -44.20
N LEU A 159 -61.90 33.85 -43.02
CA LEU A 159 -60.49 34.18 -42.76
C LEU A 159 -59.63 32.92 -42.65
N TRP A 160 -60.10 31.88 -41.95
CA TRP A 160 -59.37 30.62 -41.84
C TRP A 160 -59.26 29.87 -43.18
N ARG A 161 -60.29 29.93 -44.02
CA ARG A 161 -60.23 29.40 -45.40
C ARG A 161 -59.24 30.14 -46.30
N ARG A 162 -58.97 31.42 -46.03
CA ARG A 162 -58.06 32.24 -46.83
C ARG A 162 -56.59 32.01 -46.48
N LEU A 163 -56.32 31.70 -45.21
CA LEU A 163 -54.95 31.47 -44.71
C LEU A 163 -54.51 30.00 -44.84
N PHE A 164 -55.44 29.05 -44.75
CA PHE A 164 -55.14 27.62 -44.75
C PHE A 164 -55.99 26.88 -45.78
N GLY A 165 -56.16 27.50 -46.96
CA GLY A 165 -56.92 26.93 -48.08
C GLY A 165 -56.58 25.46 -48.30
N ARG A 166 -57.62 24.70 -48.65
CA ARG A 166 -57.53 23.29 -49.01
C ARG A 166 -56.56 23.07 -50.17
#